data_AF-A0A962KE99-F1
#
_entry.id   AF-A0A962KE99-F1
#
_cell.length_a   1.000
_cell.length_b   1.000
_cell.length_c   1.000
_cell.angle_alpha   90.00
_cell.angle_beta   90.00
_cell.angle_gamma   90.00
#
_symmetry.space_group_name_H-M   'P 1'
#
loop_
_entity.id
_entity.type
_entity.pdbx_description
1 polymer ?
#
loop_
_entity_poly.entity_id
_entity_poly.type
_entity_poly.pdbx_seq_one_letter_code
_entity_poly.pdbx_strand_id
1 'polypeptide(L)'
;GAATCVAVAMSTQQPWHLATLFLFGAMVMPLYAISLATAADVSAAEEFVEIGTSVLMLNAIGAASAPLLLGQLMSFWGDTALFWSFAATCALFAVYLALQTREARAVTVQEQTPFAAAASEMAPASFELDPRGPDHPEDDPQHTAPPPEQVPSNPEEEL
;
A
#
# COMPACT_ATOMS: atom_id res chain seq x y z
N GLY A 1 -10.75 -17.70 1.70
CA GLY A 1 -11.94 -16.96 2.15
C GLY A 1 -13.11 -17.90 2.39
N ALA A 2 -14.06 -18.02 1.44
CA ALA A 2 -15.31 -18.75 1.68
C ALA A 2 -15.14 -20.22 2.10
N ALA A 3 -14.24 -20.97 1.44
CA ALA A 3 -13.98 -22.37 1.80
C ALA A 3 -13.42 -22.53 3.23
N THR A 4 -12.54 -21.62 3.67
CA THR A 4 -11.98 -21.65 5.03
C THR A 4 -13.06 -21.29 6.07
N CYS A 5 -14.00 -20.39 5.75
CA CYS A 5 -15.14 -20.10 6.63
C CYS A 5 -16.05 -21.31 6.84
N VAL A 6 -16.39 -22.03 5.77
CA VAL A 6 -17.19 -23.25 5.85
C VAL A 6 -16.46 -24.33 6.64
N ALA A 7 -15.15 -24.49 6.42
CA ALA A 7 -14.33 -25.43 7.18
C ALA A 7 -14.32 -25.11 8.69
N VAL A 8 -14.26 -23.83 9.08
CA VAL A 8 -14.36 -23.43 10.49
C VAL A 8 -15.75 -23.71 11.06
N ALA A 9 -16.82 -23.43 10.30
CA ALA A 9 -18.19 -23.68 10.75
C ALA A 9 -18.46 -25.17 11.03
N MET A 10 -17.83 -26.07 10.28
CA MET A 10 -17.95 -27.52 10.47
C MET A 10 -17.00 -28.08 11.53
N SER A 11 -15.98 -27.31 11.94
CA SER A 11 -14.95 -27.76 12.90
C SER A 11 -15.27 -27.44 14.35
N THR A 12 -16.41 -26.80 14.62
CA THR A 12 -16.87 -26.46 15.96
C THR A 12 -16.88 -27.71 16.85
N GLN A 13 -16.20 -27.66 18.01
CA GLN A 13 -15.99 -28.78 18.95
C GLN A 13 -14.95 -29.86 18.54
N GLN A 14 -14.16 -29.64 17.49
CA GLN A 14 -13.10 -30.58 17.08
C GLN A 14 -11.69 -30.12 17.52
N PRO A 15 -10.74 -31.05 17.76
CA PRO A 15 -9.39 -30.70 18.20
C PRO A 15 -8.59 -29.90 17.16
N TRP A 16 -8.98 -29.98 15.89
CA TRP A 16 -8.35 -29.26 14.78
C TRP A 16 -8.96 -27.87 14.51
N HIS A 17 -9.91 -27.41 15.34
CA HIS A 17 -10.59 -26.12 15.17
C HIS A 17 -9.62 -24.93 15.11
N LEU A 18 -8.60 -24.90 15.97
CA LEU A 18 -7.59 -23.83 15.99
C LEU A 18 -6.78 -23.76 14.69
N ALA A 19 -6.50 -24.89 14.06
CA ALA A 19 -5.80 -24.92 12.78
C ALA A 19 -6.66 -24.28 11.67
N THR A 20 -7.97 -24.53 11.66
CA THR A 20 -8.87 -23.84 10.72
C THR A 20 -9.00 -22.35 10.97
N LEU A 21 -9.03 -21.92 12.23
CA LEU A 21 -9.03 -20.49 12.57
C LEU A 21 -7.75 -19.80 12.14
N PHE A 22 -6.61 -20.46 12.31
CA PHE A 22 -5.31 -19.96 11.83
C PHE A 22 -5.32 -19.76 10.31
N LEU A 23 -5.74 -20.77 9.54
CA LEU A 23 -5.83 -20.69 8.09
C LEU A 23 -6.82 -19.62 7.62
N PHE A 24 -7.95 -19.49 8.32
CA PHE A 24 -8.92 -18.43 8.06
C PHE A 24 -8.30 -17.05 8.28
N GLY A 25 -7.64 -16.82 9.42
CA GLY A 25 -6.95 -15.57 9.73
C GLY A 25 -5.87 -15.22 8.70
N ALA A 26 -5.04 -16.20 8.33
CA ALA A 26 -3.98 -16.03 7.33
C ALA A 26 -4.53 -15.58 5.95
N MET A 27 -5.74 -16.01 5.60
CA MET A 27 -6.39 -15.63 4.34
C MET A 27 -7.10 -14.27 4.39
N VAL A 28 -7.56 -13.84 5.57
CA VAL A 28 -8.37 -12.62 5.72
C VAL A 28 -7.52 -11.39 6.04
N MET A 29 -6.49 -11.53 6.88
CA MET A 29 -5.65 -10.40 7.31
C MET A 29 -5.04 -9.59 6.16
N PRO A 30 -4.57 -10.19 5.05
CA PRO A 30 -3.99 -9.43 3.95
C PRO A 30 -5.00 -8.66 3.08
N LEU A 31 -6.30 -8.97 3.19
CA LEU A 31 -7.31 -8.45 2.26
C LEU A 31 -7.40 -6.93 2.24
N TYR A 32 -7.31 -6.28 3.42
CA TYR A 32 -7.35 -4.82 3.49
C TYR A 32 -6.16 -4.18 2.77
N ALA A 33 -4.94 -4.67 3.03
CA ALA A 33 -3.73 -4.13 2.40
C ALA A 33 -3.75 -4.32 0.87
N ILE A 34 -4.17 -5.49 0.39
CA ILE A 34 -4.32 -5.76 -1.05
C ILE A 34 -5.38 -4.85 -1.68
N SER A 35 -6.52 -4.65 -1.00
CA SER A 35 -7.60 -3.78 -1.52
C SER A 35 -7.16 -2.32 -1.58
N LEU A 36 -6.45 -1.85 -0.56
CA LEU A 36 -5.91 -0.49 -0.51
C LEU A 36 -4.82 -0.29 -1.59
N ALA A 37 -3.91 -1.25 -1.76
CA ALA A 37 -2.91 -1.21 -2.81
C ALA A 37 -3.55 -1.20 -4.22
N THR A 38 -4.59 -2.02 -4.43
CA THR A 38 -5.31 -2.02 -5.71
C THR A 38 -6.03 -0.69 -5.96
N ALA A 39 -6.62 -0.08 -4.93
CA ALA A 39 -7.24 1.24 -5.06
C ALA A 39 -6.20 2.34 -5.31
N ALA A 40 -5.05 2.24 -4.65
CA ALA A 40 -3.90 3.13 -4.82
C ALA A 40 -3.37 3.11 -6.26
N ASP A 41 -3.17 1.92 -6.83
CA ASP A 41 -2.60 1.73 -8.17
C ASP A 41 -3.46 2.31 -9.29
N VAL A 42 -4.75 2.55 -9.05
CA VAL A 42 -5.73 3.06 -10.03
C VAL A 42 -6.06 4.55 -9.81
N SER A 43 -5.55 5.16 -8.74
CA SER A 43 -5.81 6.56 -8.40
C SER A 43 -4.78 7.52 -9.03
N ALA A 44 -5.24 8.67 -9.52
CA ALA A 44 -4.35 9.77 -9.87
C ALA A 44 -3.73 10.37 -8.60
N ALA A 45 -2.51 10.93 -8.69
CA ALA A 45 -1.79 11.45 -7.53
C ALA A 45 -2.59 12.50 -6.73
N GLU A 46 -3.33 13.37 -7.43
CA GLU A 46 -4.23 14.35 -6.81
C GLU A 46 -5.44 13.74 -6.06
N GLU A 47 -5.91 12.54 -6.41
CA GLU A 47 -7.14 11.94 -5.87
C GLU A 47 -6.87 10.86 -4.80
N PHE A 48 -5.62 10.46 -4.63
CA PHE A 48 -5.23 9.38 -3.71
C PHE A 48 -5.72 9.60 -2.27
N VAL A 49 -5.61 10.83 -1.76
CA VAL A 49 -6.00 11.17 -0.38
C VAL A 49 -7.51 11.09 -0.20
N GLU A 50 -8.27 11.55 -1.19
CA GLU A 50 -9.74 11.51 -1.17
C GLU A 50 -10.24 10.06 -1.22
N ILE A 51 -9.72 9.27 -2.17
CA ILE A 51 -10.06 7.86 -2.31
C ILE A 51 -9.67 7.08 -1.06
N GLY A 52 -8.44 7.25 -0.56
CA GLY A 52 -7.97 6.59 0.66
C GLY A 52 -8.83 6.91 1.88
N THR A 53 -9.25 8.17 2.04
CA THR A 53 -10.14 8.60 3.14
C THR A 53 -11.53 7.97 3.00
N SER A 54 -12.09 7.93 1.79
CA SER A 54 -13.41 7.31 1.55
C SER A 54 -13.42 5.81 1.87
N VAL A 55 -12.36 5.09 1.47
CA VAL A 55 -12.17 3.66 1.76
C VAL A 55 -12.04 3.42 3.27
N LEU A 56 -11.30 4.27 3.97
CA LEU A 56 -11.14 4.16 5.42
C LEU A 56 -12.46 4.43 6.16
N MET A 57 -13.24 5.43 5.75
CA MET A 57 -14.57 5.69 6.30
C MET A 57 -15.50 4.50 6.07
N LEU A 58 -15.51 3.93 4.88
CA LEU A 58 -16.33 2.75 4.57
C LEU A 58 -15.94 1.56 5.45
N ASN A 59 -14.65 1.34 5.65
CA ASN A 59 -14.14 0.32 6.56
C ASN A 59 -14.59 0.56 8.01
N ALA A 60 -14.54 1.80 8.49
CA ALA A 60 -14.99 2.15 9.85
C ALA A 60 -16.50 1.90 10.04
N ILE A 61 -17.33 2.25 9.05
CA ILE A 61 -18.78 1.99 9.09
C ILE A 61 -19.06 0.48 9.12
N GLY A 62 -18.36 -0.29 8.28
CA GLY A 62 -18.45 -1.75 8.27
C GLY A 62 -18.06 -2.36 9.62
N ALA A 63 -16.93 -1.93 10.18
CA ALA A 63 -16.43 -2.41 11.46
C ALA A 63 -17.36 -2.06 12.63
N ALA A 64 -18.02 -0.90 12.60
CA ALA A 64 -18.99 -0.49 13.62
C ALA A 64 -20.33 -1.24 13.50
N SER A 65 -20.80 -1.48 12.27
CA SER A 65 -22.10 -2.13 12.02
C SER A 65 -22.05 -3.65 12.12
N ALA A 66 -20.93 -4.28 11.77
CA ALA A 66 -20.80 -5.74 11.75
C ALA A 66 -21.08 -6.42 13.10
N PRO A 67 -20.55 -5.98 14.26
CA PRO A 67 -20.82 -6.62 15.55
C PRO A 67 -22.29 -6.56 15.96
N LEU A 68 -23.00 -5.48 15.60
CA LEU A 68 -24.42 -5.33 15.89
C LEU A 68 -25.25 -6.34 15.08
N LEU A 69 -24.96 -6.46 13.78
CA LEU A 69 -25.66 -7.39 12.89
C LEU A 69 -25.31 -8.86 13.22
N LEU A 70 -24.02 -9.17 13.35
CA LEU A 70 -23.53 -10.52 13.62
C LEU A 70 -23.90 -10.97 15.04
N GLY A 71 -23.84 -10.09 16.03
CA GLY A 71 -24.25 -10.39 17.40
C GLY A 71 -25.73 -10.75 17.47
N GLN A 72 -26.59 -10.00 16.79
CA GLN A 72 -28.01 -10.32 16.69
C GLN A 72 -28.23 -11.67 15.98
N LEU A 73 -27.47 -11.94 14.93
CA LEU A 73 -27.55 -13.19 14.19
C LEU A 73 -27.15 -14.40 15.04
N MET A 74 -26.07 -14.28 15.81
CA MET A 74 -25.63 -15.29 16.76
C MET A 74 -26.67 -15.55 17.84
N SER A 75 -27.42 -14.53 18.27
CA SER A 75 -28.48 -14.71 19.26
C SER A 75 -29.61 -15.62 18.77
N PHE A 76 -29.86 -15.68 17.46
CA PHE A 76 -30.93 -16.51 16.89
C PHE A 76 -30.44 -17.89 16.41
N TRP A 77 -29.27 -17.94 15.78
CA TRP A 77 -28.76 -19.14 15.09
C TRP A 77 -27.54 -19.78 15.76
N GLY A 78 -27.07 -19.24 16.88
CA GLY A 78 -25.88 -19.71 17.59
C GLY A 78 -24.57 -19.14 17.07
N ASP A 79 -23.48 -19.51 17.72
CA ASP A 79 -22.12 -19.04 17.46
C ASP A 79 -21.63 -19.30 16.01
N THR A 80 -22.05 -20.42 15.43
CA THR A 80 -21.68 -20.86 14.08
C THR A 80 -22.21 -19.93 12.99
N ALA A 81 -23.24 -19.11 13.29
CA ALA A 81 -23.79 -18.11 12.37
C ALA A 81 -22.76 -17.06 11.91
N LEU A 82 -21.72 -16.80 12.74
CA LEU A 82 -20.61 -15.92 12.39
C LEU A 82 -19.90 -16.35 11.11
N PHE A 83 -19.49 -17.62 11.10
CA PHE A 83 -18.67 -18.18 10.03
C PHE A 83 -19.48 -18.36 8.76
N TRP A 84 -20.77 -18.70 8.88
CA TRP A 84 -21.70 -18.70 7.73
C TRP A 84 -21.88 -17.31 7.13
N SER A 85 -22.02 -16.28 7.96
CA SER A 85 -22.10 -14.88 7.49
C SER A 85 -20.83 -14.48 6.76
N PHE A 86 -19.66 -14.79 7.32
CA PHE A 86 -18.38 -14.54 6.68
C PHE A 86 -18.23 -15.32 5.37
N ALA A 87 -18.67 -16.58 5.32
CA ALA A 87 -18.66 -17.39 4.11
C ALA A 87 -19.52 -16.74 3.00
N ALA A 88 -20.74 -16.29 3.35
CA ALA A 88 -21.64 -15.61 2.44
C ALA A 88 -21.04 -14.29 1.92
N THR A 89 -20.49 -13.45 2.81
CA THR A 89 -19.84 -12.19 2.41
C THR A 89 -18.62 -12.45 1.51
N CYS A 90 -17.77 -13.43 1.84
CA CYS A 90 -16.66 -13.82 0.98
C CYS A 90 -17.13 -14.33 -0.38
N ALA A 91 -18.23 -15.09 -0.43
CA ALA A 91 -18.79 -15.58 -1.69
C ALA A 91 -19.36 -14.44 -2.54
N LEU A 92 -20.11 -13.51 -1.95
CA LEU A 92 -20.60 -12.31 -2.63
C LEU A 92 -19.44 -11.47 -3.18
N PHE A 93 -18.39 -11.25 -2.38
CA PHE A 93 -17.22 -10.51 -2.81
C PHE A 93 -16.48 -11.24 -3.95
N ALA A 94 -16.32 -12.57 -3.87
CA ALA A 94 -15.72 -13.36 -4.94
C ALA A 94 -16.53 -13.29 -6.24
N VAL A 95 -17.87 -13.34 -6.16
CA VAL A 95 -18.75 -13.16 -7.32
C VAL A 95 -18.59 -11.75 -7.90
N TYR A 96 -18.58 -10.72 -7.05
CA TYR A 96 -18.36 -9.34 -7.50
C TYR A 96 -17.03 -9.19 -8.23
N LEU A 97 -15.93 -9.69 -7.66
CA LEU A 97 -14.61 -9.66 -8.31
C LEU A 97 -14.59 -10.46 -9.62
N ALA A 98 -15.24 -11.62 -9.68
CA ALA A 98 -15.35 -12.42 -10.89
C ALA A 98 -16.16 -11.72 -12.01
N LEU A 99 -17.11 -10.86 -11.64
CA LEU A 99 -17.84 -10.02 -12.59
C LEU A 99 -16.99 -8.81 -13.01
N GLN A 100 -16.37 -8.12 -12.05
CA GLN A 100 -15.56 -6.92 -12.30
C GLN A 100 -14.34 -7.21 -13.18
N THR A 101 -13.65 -8.33 -12.96
CA THR A 101 -12.44 -8.71 -13.71
C THR A 101 -12.72 -9.11 -15.16
N ARG A 102 -14.00 -9.34 -15.54
CA ARG A 102 -14.37 -9.56 -16.94
C ARG A 102 -14.27 -8.30 -17.79
N GLU A 103 -14.37 -7.15 -17.17
CA GLU A 103 -14.12 -5.84 -17.78
C GLU A 103 -12.70 -5.39 -17.48
N ALA A 104 -11.71 -6.28 -17.62
CA ALA A 104 -10.32 -5.93 -17.45
C ALA A 104 -9.99 -4.77 -18.41
N ARG A 105 -9.84 -3.57 -17.83
CA ARG A 105 -9.32 -2.38 -18.49
C ARG A 105 -7.86 -2.66 -18.82
N ALA A 106 -7.64 -3.34 -19.94
CA ALA A 106 -6.32 -3.44 -20.54
C ALA A 106 -5.92 -2.03 -20.95
N VAL A 107 -5.15 -1.36 -20.10
CA VAL A 107 -4.54 -0.07 -20.42
C VAL A 107 -3.75 -0.29 -21.71
N THR A 108 -4.14 0.43 -22.76
CA THR A 108 -3.52 0.25 -24.07
C THR A 108 -2.04 0.63 -23.96
N VAL A 109 -1.17 0.02 -24.77
CA VAL A 109 0.29 0.28 -24.70
C VAL A 109 0.62 1.78 -24.81
N GLN A 110 -0.25 2.56 -25.46
CA GLN A 110 -0.14 4.00 -25.62
C GLN A 110 -0.41 4.82 -24.33
N GLU A 111 -1.19 4.28 -23.40
CA GLU A 111 -1.56 4.93 -22.12
C GLU A 111 -0.64 4.50 -20.98
N GLN A 112 0.29 3.56 -21.23
CA GLN A 112 1.29 3.16 -20.25
C GLN A 112 2.28 4.30 -20.05
N THR A 113 2.42 4.75 -18.81
CA THR A 113 3.44 5.74 -18.45
C THR A 113 4.82 5.15 -18.76
N PRO A 114 5.71 5.89 -19.45
CA PRO A 114 7.08 5.44 -19.66
C PRO A 114 7.71 5.10 -18.31
N PHE A 115 8.33 3.93 -18.22
CA PHE A 115 9.01 3.50 -17.01
C PHE A 115 10.12 4.51 -16.67
N ALA A 116 9.83 5.41 -15.74
CA ALA A 116 10.82 6.24 -15.09
C ALA A 116 11.34 5.45 -13.89
N ALA A 117 12.64 5.18 -13.84
CA ALA A 117 13.24 4.57 -12.67
C ALA A 117 13.06 5.53 -11.49
N ALA A 118 12.06 5.27 -10.63
CA ALA A 118 11.76 6.05 -9.42
C ALA A 118 12.90 6.06 -8.38
N ALA A 119 14.02 5.38 -8.69
CA ALA A 119 15.22 5.34 -7.88
C ALA A 119 15.84 6.73 -7.65
N SER A 120 15.72 7.68 -8.59
CA SER A 120 16.40 8.98 -8.40
C SER A 120 15.75 9.85 -7.32
N GLU A 121 14.44 9.71 -7.07
CA GLU A 121 13.73 10.58 -6.11
C GLU A 121 13.39 9.90 -4.79
N MET A 122 13.16 8.58 -4.77
CA MET A 122 12.64 7.87 -3.59
C MET A 122 13.74 7.35 -2.65
N ALA A 123 15.00 7.34 -3.07
CA ALA A 123 16.10 6.75 -2.29
C ALA A 123 17.41 7.55 -2.33
N PRO A 124 17.45 8.85 -1.97
CA PRO A 124 18.71 9.57 -1.83
C PRO A 124 19.66 8.88 -0.83
N ALA A 125 19.09 8.33 0.26
CA ALA A 125 19.83 7.60 1.29
C ALA A 125 20.47 6.29 0.80
N SER A 126 19.94 5.66 -0.26
CA SER A 126 20.55 4.44 -0.82
C SER A 126 21.77 4.74 -1.70
N PHE A 127 21.85 5.95 -2.28
CA PHE A 127 23.04 6.41 -2.98
C PHE A 127 24.12 6.92 -2.00
N GLU A 128 23.74 7.47 -0.84
CA GLU A 128 24.67 7.86 0.23
C GLU A 128 25.36 6.67 0.91
N LEU A 129 24.69 5.51 0.95
CA LEU A 129 25.23 4.26 1.52
C LEU A 129 25.96 3.40 0.48
N ASP A 130 26.10 3.87 -0.77
CA ASP A 130 26.91 3.19 -1.77
C ASP A 130 28.40 3.33 -1.39
N PRO A 131 29.12 2.23 -1.08
CA PRO A 131 30.55 2.29 -0.80
C PRO A 131 31.40 2.70 -2.04
N ARG A 132 30.77 2.98 -3.18
CA ARG A 132 31.38 3.57 -4.39
C ARG A 132 30.98 5.03 -4.62
N GLY A 133 30.26 5.65 -3.69
CA GLY A 133 30.01 7.09 -3.70
C GLY A 133 31.31 7.89 -3.66
N PRO A 134 31.33 9.14 -4.13
CA PRO A 134 32.53 9.98 -4.07
C PRO A 134 32.98 10.05 -2.60
N ASP A 135 34.21 9.62 -2.33
CA ASP A 135 34.81 9.71 -1.00
C ASP A 135 34.59 11.13 -0.47
N HIS A 136 34.04 11.23 0.75
CA HIS A 136 33.90 12.50 1.44
C HIS A 136 35.27 13.18 1.39
N PRO A 137 35.41 14.37 0.79
CA PRO A 137 36.66 15.09 0.87
C PRO A 137 36.92 15.26 2.36
N GLU A 138 37.97 14.62 2.86
CA GLU A 138 38.46 14.85 4.20
C GLU A 138 38.60 16.36 4.37
N ASP A 139 38.01 16.90 5.44
CA ASP A 139 38.26 18.25 5.91
C ASP A 139 39.79 18.39 6.08
N ASP A 140 40.49 18.87 5.06
CA ASP A 140 41.86 19.34 5.20
C ASP A 140 41.78 20.84 5.59
N PRO A 141 42.04 21.21 6.86
CA PRO A 141 41.80 22.57 7.33
C PRO A 141 42.81 23.61 6.82
N GLN A 142 43.60 23.32 5.78
CA GLN A 142 44.69 24.18 5.32
C GLN A 142 44.74 24.36 3.79
N HIS A 143 43.68 24.93 3.21
CA HIS A 143 43.82 25.64 1.93
C HIS A 143 43.10 26.99 1.95
N THR A 144 43.60 27.92 2.77
CA THR A 144 43.37 29.36 2.57
C THR A 144 43.99 29.77 1.23
N ALA A 145 43.15 30.01 0.22
CA ALA A 145 43.56 30.68 -1.00
C ALA A 145 44.16 32.07 -0.69
N PRO A 146 45.26 32.49 -1.33
CA PRO A 146 45.81 33.83 -1.11
C PRO A 146 44.88 34.89 -1.72
N PRO A 147 44.89 36.14 -1.20
CA PRO A 147 43.99 37.20 -1.65
C PRO A 147 44.25 37.57 -3.12
N PRO A 148 43.22 38.01 -3.87
CA PRO A 148 43.37 38.35 -5.28
C PRO A 148 44.30 39.56 -5.49
N GLU A 149 45.27 39.40 -6.39
CA GLU A 149 46.25 40.39 -6.80
C GLU A 149 45.55 41.52 -7.59
N GLN A 150 45.71 42.77 -7.14
CA GLN A 150 45.15 43.95 -7.81
C GLN A 150 46.01 44.34 -9.02
N VAL A 151 45.45 44.21 -10.23
CA VAL A 151 46.08 44.69 -11.47
C VAL A 151 45.92 46.21 -11.55
N PRO A 152 46.99 47.02 -11.72
CA PRO A 152 46.86 48.46 -11.81
C PRO A 152 46.28 48.86 -13.17
N SER A 153 45.27 49.72 -13.16
CA SER A 153 44.67 50.34 -14.34
C SER A 153 45.61 51.42 -14.89
N ASN A 154 46.17 51.21 -16.09
CA ASN A 154 46.95 52.20 -16.82
C ASN A 154 46.03 53.26 -17.47
N PRO A 155 46.25 54.57 -17.28
CA PRO A 155 45.41 55.60 -17.87
C PRO A 155 46.07 56.20 -19.12
N GLU A 156 46.02 55.51 -20.26
CA GLU A 156 46.35 56.11 -21.56
C GLU A 156 45.53 55.42 -22.66
N GLU A 157 44.36 55.96 -23.01
CA GLU A 157 43.72 55.84 -24.34
C GLU A 157 42.38 56.62 -24.37
N GLU A 158 42.42 57.96 -24.36
CA GLU A 158 41.41 58.78 -25.05
C GLU A 158 42.12 60.01 -25.64
N LEU A 159 42.19 60.04 -26.97
CA LEU A 159 42.55 61.19 -27.82
C LEU A 159 41.27 61.93 -28.21
#